data_AF-A0A4P9VEA0-F1
#
_entry.id   AF-A0A4P9VEA0-F1
#
_cell.length_a   1.000
_cell.length_b   1.000
_cell.length_c   1.000
_cell.angle_alpha   90.00
_cell.angle_beta   90.00
_cell.angle_gamma   90.00
#
_symmetry.space_group_name_H-M   'P 1'
#
loop_
_entity.id
_entity.type
_entity.pdbx_description
1 polymer ?
#
loop_
_entity_poly.entity_id
_entity_poly.type
_entity_poly.pdbx_seq_one_letter_code
_entity_poly.pdbx_strand_id
1 'polypeptide(L)' 'MKLEDQLLKGSNDRTVISIASWKRKKFNQHLMEKLFDKLGLSLSIQKVAQVYKQMSDYGAMAA' A
#
# COMPACT_ATOMS: atom_id res chain seq x y z
N MET A 1 15.64 8.84 8.37
CA MET A 1 14.74 7.96 7.57
C MET A 1 15.54 6.75 7.07
N LYS A 2 15.80 5.77 7.95
CA LYS A 2 16.54 4.51 7.66
C LYS A 2 16.15 3.33 8.58
N LEU A 3 15.34 3.57 9.62
CA LEU A 3 15.05 2.59 10.68
C LEU A 3 13.84 1.70 10.37
N GLU A 4 12.78 2.24 9.76
CA GLU A 4 11.61 1.45 9.35
C GLU A 4 11.96 0.42 8.25
N ASP A 5 13.01 0.69 7.48
CA ASP A 5 13.54 -0.17 6.41
C ASP A 5 14.22 -1.44 6.98
N GLN A 6 14.78 -1.36 8.20
CA GLN A 6 15.42 -2.50 8.86
C GLN A 6 14.46 -3.42 9.59
N LEU A 7 13.27 -2.95 9.97
CA LEU A 7 12.26 -3.81 10.62
C LEU A 7 11.52 -4.70 9.61
N LEU A 8 11.46 -4.30 8.34
CA LEU A 8 10.93 -5.11 7.24
C LEU A 8 11.95 -6.13 6.68
N LYS A 9 13.24 -6.00 7.05
CA LYS A 9 14.38 -6.85 6.60
C LYS A 9 14.40 -8.28 7.16
N GLY A 10 13.32 -8.74 7.79
CA GLY A 10 13.23 -10.09 8.34
C GLY A 10 12.80 -11.17 7.34
N SER A 11 12.42 -10.82 6.11
CA SER A 11 12.01 -11.81 5.10
C SER A 11 12.88 -11.73 3.86
N ASN A 12 13.66 -12.80 3.72
CA ASN A 12 14.38 -13.23 2.54
C ASN A 12 13.51 -13.06 1.27
N ASP A 13 14.10 -12.51 0.21
CA ASP A 13 13.48 -12.26 -1.10
C ASP A 13 12.46 -11.09 -1.18
N ARG A 14 12.80 -10.02 -1.92
CA ARG A 14 11.93 -9.29 -2.89
C ARG A 14 12.12 -7.76 -2.94
N THR A 15 12.53 -7.32 -4.12
CA THR A 15 12.21 -6.05 -4.79
C THR A 15 12.39 -4.77 -3.97
N VAL A 16 13.58 -4.17 -4.09
CA VAL A 16 13.86 -2.81 -3.62
C VAL A 16 12.91 -1.84 -4.33
N ILE A 17 11.92 -1.31 -3.62
CA ILE A 17 11.06 -0.22 -4.12
C ILE A 17 11.75 1.12 -3.89
N SER A 18 11.71 2.01 -4.89
CA SER A 18 12.21 3.38 -4.75
C SER A 18 11.48 4.12 -3.60
N ILE A 19 12.16 5.08 -2.95
CA ILE A 19 11.55 5.95 -1.93
C ILE A 19 10.31 6.67 -2.49
N ALA A 20 10.34 7.07 -3.76
CA ALA A 20 9.19 7.69 -4.42
C ALA A 20 8.00 6.73 -4.58
N SER A 21 8.30 5.46 -4.91
CA SER A 21 7.30 4.39 -5.00
C SER A 21 6.71 4.06 -3.63
N TRP A 22 7.53 3.98 -2.58
CA TRP A 22 7.06 3.74 -1.21
C TRP A 22 6.17 4.86 -0.70
N LYS A 23 6.57 6.12 -0.93
CA LYS A 23 5.78 7.29 -0.56
C LYS A 23 4.42 7.32 -1.27
N ARG A 24 4.38 6.94 -2.57
CA ARG A 24 3.13 6.78 -3.32
C ARG A 24 2.26 5.66 -2.75
N LYS A 25 2.84 4.50 -2.47
CA LYS A 25 2.10 3.38 -1.88
C LYS A 25 1.45 3.74 -0.55
N LYS A 26 2.21 4.38 0.36
CA LYS A 26 1.69 4.84 1.66
C LYS A 26 0.61 5.91 1.51
N PHE A 27 0.76 6.81 0.56
CA PHE A 27 -0.26 7.81 0.24
C PHE A 27 -1.55 7.16 -0.27
N ASN A 28 -1.44 6.21 -1.21
CA ASN A 28 -2.58 5.51 -1.79
C ASN A 28 -3.32 4.66 -0.75
N GLN A 29 -2.59 3.99 0.16
CA GLN A 29 -3.16 3.26 1.28
C GLN A 29 -4.04 4.17 2.15
N HIS A 30 -3.48 5.29 2.61
CA HIS A 30 -4.20 6.25 3.45
C HIS A 30 -5.41 6.89 2.73
N LEU A 31 -5.26 7.18 1.43
CA LEU A 31 -6.36 7.68 0.61
C LEU A 31 -7.49 6.65 0.55
N MET A 32 -7.15 5.38 0.33
CA MET A 32 -8.14 4.32 0.23
C MET A 32 -8.82 4.00 1.55
N GLU A 33 -8.10 3.97 2.66
CA GLU A 33 -8.72 3.84 4.00
C GLU A 33 -9.78 4.92 4.22
N LYS A 34 -9.44 6.18 3.94
CA LYS A 34 -10.41 7.29 4.05
C LYS A 34 -11.56 7.21 3.06
N LEU A 35 -11.29 6.76 1.84
CA LEU A 35 -12.32 6.64 0.80
C LEU A 35 -13.34 5.56 1.19
N PHE A 36 -12.87 4.39 1.61
CA PHE A 36 -13.72 3.29 2.04
C PHE A 36 -14.48 3.62 3.32
N ASP A 37 -13.85 4.27 4.29
CA ASP A 37 -14.51 4.76 5.50
C ASP A 37 -15.65 5.74 5.17
N LYS A 38 -15.40 6.71 4.29
CA LYS A 38 -16.44 7.65 3.81
C LYS A 38 -17.56 6.99 3.02
N LEU A 39 -17.28 5.91 2.29
CA LEU A 39 -18.26 5.14 1.54
C LEU A 39 -19.03 4.14 2.43
N GLY A 40 -18.67 4.00 3.71
CA GLY A 40 -19.23 2.98 4.60
C GLY A 40 -18.88 1.55 4.18
N LEU A 41 -17.81 1.39 3.38
CA LEU A 41 -17.37 0.11 2.86
C LEU A 41 -16.35 -0.51 3.80
N SER A 42 -16.67 -1.68 4.34
CA SER A 42 -15.73 -2.41 5.17
C SER A 42 -14.70 -3.17 4.33
N LEU A 43 -13.43 -3.08 4.75
CA LEU A 43 -12.33 -3.90 4.24
C LEU A 43 -12.54 -5.41 4.45
N SER A 44 -13.55 -5.81 5.25
CA SER A 44 -13.97 -7.21 5.37
C SER A 44 -14.58 -7.80 4.10
N ILE A 45 -15.02 -6.95 3.17
CA ILE A 45 -15.55 -7.38 1.89
C ILE A 45 -14.38 -7.74 0.97
N GLN A 46 -14.31 -8.99 0.50
CA GLN A 46 -13.23 -9.48 -0.36
C GLN A 46 -12.98 -8.58 -1.58
N LYS A 47 -14.05 -8.05 -2.20
CA LYS A 47 -13.94 -7.10 -3.32
C LYS A 47 -13.26 -5.80 -2.91
N VAL A 48 -13.57 -5.26 -1.73
CA VAL A 48 -12.96 -4.05 -1.19
C VAL A 48 -11.48 -4.29 -0.91
N ALA A 49 -11.12 -5.43 -0.30
CA ALA A 49 -9.73 -5.80 -0.07
C ALA A 49 -8.93 -5.96 -1.38
N GLN A 50 -9.53 -6.54 -2.41
CA GLN A 50 -8.91 -6.67 -3.73
C GLN A 50 -8.65 -5.31 -4.38
N VAL A 51 -9.65 -4.41 -4.36
CA VAL A 51 -9.52 -3.05 -4.90
C VAL A 51 -8.49 -2.25 -4.09
N TYR A 52 -8.50 -2.38 -2.76
CA TYR A 52 -7.52 -1.75 -1.87
C TYR A 52 -6.09 -2.14 -2.25
N LYS A 53 -5.83 -3.43 -2.50
CA LYS A 53 -4.50 -3.92 -2.90
C LYS A 53 -4.09 -3.37 -4.27
N GLN A 54 -4.95 -3.46 -5.28
CA GLN A 54 -4.66 -2.97 -6.63
C GLN A 54 -4.36 -1.47 -6.65
N MET A 55 -5.13 -0.69 -5.88
CA MET A 55 -5.01 0.76 -5.87
C MET A 55 -3.89 1.26 -4.94
N SER A 56 -3.56 0.52 -3.89
CA SER A 56 -2.37 0.80 -3.07
C SER A 56 -1.10 0.74 -3.91
N ASP A 57 -1.02 -0.20 -4.85
CA ASP A 57 0.14 -0.36 -5.74
C ASP A 57 0.07 0.51 -7.01
N TYR A 58 -1.05 1.19 -7.27
CA TYR A 58 -1.27 2.02 -8.45
C TYR A 58 -0.24 3.16 -8.56
N GLY A 59 0.55 3.16 -9.62
CA GLY A 59 1.61 4.16 -9.85
C GLY A 59 2.80 4.07 -8.87
N ALA A 60 2.79 3.10 -7.94
CA ALA A 60 3.94 2.79 -7.09
C ALA A 60 4.89 1.81 -7.79
N MET A 61 4.35 0.90 -8.60
CA MET A 61 5.11 0.09 -9.55
C MET A 61 4.65 0.49 -10.95
N ALA A 62 5.55 1.06 -11.75
CA ALA A 62 5.31 1.13 -13.20
C ALA A 62 5.30 -0.32 -13.70
N ALA A 63 4.25 -0.68 -14.46
CA ALA A 63 4.15 -1.97 -15.13
C ALA A 63 5.31 -2.19 -16.09
#